data_AF-A0AAW1PRG2-F1
#
_entry.id   AF-A0AAW1PRG2-F1
#
_cell.length_a   1.000
_cell.length_b   1.000
_cell.length_c   1.000
_cell.angle_alpha   90.00
_cell.angle_beta   90.00
_cell.angle_gamma   90.00
#
_symmetry.space_group_name_H-M   'P 1'
#
loop_
_entity.id
_entity.type
_entity.pdbx_description
1 polymer ?
#
loop_
_entity_poly.entity_id
_entity_poly.type
_entity_poly.pdbx_seq_one_letter_code
_entity_poly.pdbx_strand_id
1 'polypeptide(L)'
;MKQLGLKKPDFLPDFGQEKRKAVLDRFFTNLDHDTYNEILADNFTLQERRPGAKAYNKKDYINLALDTVKPSIPDFTWTHATNGSKDKSDFSLVTVQATGRFTGKPFVLPGLPQLEPTGEKFLLAEERQMVKVEDGKIVKIEVLPQEGAGPRALYKALGGKA
;
A
#
# COMPACT_ATOMS: atom_id res chain seq x y z
N MET A 1 19.99 -27.33 -19.17
CA MET A 1 21.14 -26.58 -18.61
C MET A 1 20.89 -26.35 -17.14
N LYS A 2 21.75 -26.87 -16.24
CA LYS A 2 21.64 -26.66 -14.79
C LYS A 2 21.98 -25.19 -14.49
N GLN A 3 21.05 -24.43 -13.91
CA GLN A 3 21.36 -23.12 -13.33
C GLN A 3 22.35 -23.35 -12.18
N LEU A 4 23.58 -22.84 -12.34
CA LEU A 4 24.58 -22.79 -11.29
C LEU A 4 24.07 -21.80 -10.22
N GLY A 5 23.67 -22.33 -9.06
CA GLY A 5 23.17 -21.58 -7.91
C GLY A 5 24.22 -20.73 -7.20
N LEU A 6 25.01 -19.97 -7.95
CA LEU A 6 25.96 -19.01 -7.40
C LEU A 6 25.17 -17.83 -6.81
N LYS A 7 25.15 -17.73 -5.48
CA LYS A 7 24.65 -16.54 -4.79
C LYS A 7 25.50 -15.34 -5.20
N LYS A 8 24.84 -14.24 -5.58
CA LYS A 8 25.49 -12.99 -5.93
C LYS A 8 26.37 -12.53 -4.75
N PRO A 9 27.67 -12.23 -4.94
CA PRO A 9 28.53 -11.74 -3.87
C PRO A 9 28.05 -10.41 -3.29
N ASP A 10 28.17 -10.23 -1.97
CA ASP A 10 27.70 -9.05 -1.23
C ASP A 10 28.37 -7.72 -1.65
N PHE A 11 29.49 -7.78 -2.38
CA PHE A 11 30.21 -6.59 -2.86
C PHE A 11 29.64 -5.99 -4.15
N LEU A 12 28.77 -6.71 -4.88
CA LEU A 12 28.20 -6.20 -6.12
C LEU A 12 27.00 -5.29 -5.83
N PRO A 13 26.97 -4.05 -6.36
CA PRO A 13 25.89 -3.12 -6.11
C PRO A 13 24.53 -3.67 -6.56
N ASP A 14 23.46 -3.23 -5.89
CA ASP A 14 22.11 -3.64 -6.22
C ASP A 14 21.59 -2.91 -7.46
N PHE A 15 21.95 -3.45 -8.63
CA PHE A 15 21.49 -2.95 -9.94
C PHE A 15 19.95 -2.92 -10.10
N GLY A 16 19.19 -3.55 -9.19
CA GLY A 16 17.73 -3.52 -9.20
C GLY A 16 17.12 -2.38 -8.38
N GLN A 17 17.91 -1.65 -7.59
CA GLN A 17 17.41 -0.65 -6.64
C GLN A 17 16.60 0.46 -7.30
N GLU A 18 17.14 1.10 -8.33
CA GLU A 18 16.46 2.18 -9.06
C GLU A 18 15.14 1.72 -9.68
N LYS A 19 15.13 0.51 -10.27
CA LYS A 19 13.91 -0.07 -10.85
C LYS A 19 12.85 -0.33 -9.80
N ARG A 20 13.23 -0.88 -8.64
CA ARG A 20 12.29 -1.10 -7.53
C ARG A 20 11.77 0.22 -6.99
N LYS A 21 12.63 1.22 -6.81
CA LYS A 21 12.22 2.57 -6.38
C LYS A 21 11.17 3.14 -7.34
N ALA A 22 11.39 3.06 -8.65
CA ALA A 22 10.43 3.54 -9.64
C ALA A 22 9.08 2.81 -9.57
N VAL A 23 9.07 1.49 -9.35
CA VAL A 23 7.84 0.71 -9.14
C VAL A 23 7.09 1.18 -7.89
N LEU A 24 7.80 1.36 -6.78
CA LEU A 24 7.23 1.84 -5.53
C LEU A 24 6.70 3.28 -5.66
N ASP A 25 7.44 4.17 -6.34
CA ASP A 25 7.01 5.55 -6.59
C ASP A 25 5.72 5.59 -7.40
N ARG A 26 5.65 4.78 -8.46
CA ARG A 26 4.45 4.70 -9.30
C ARG A 26 3.25 4.16 -8.54
N PHE A 27 3.44 3.16 -7.67
CA PHE A 27 2.37 2.59 -6.85
C PHE A 27 1.67 3.61 -5.94
N PHE A 28 2.43 4.48 -5.26
CA PHE A 28 1.85 5.46 -4.33
C PHE A 28 1.39 6.75 -5.00
N THR A 29 1.92 7.08 -6.19
CA THR A 29 1.59 8.31 -6.91
C THR A 29 0.37 8.16 -7.83
N ASN A 30 0.22 7.00 -8.48
CA ASN A 30 -0.79 6.77 -9.52
C ASN A 30 -1.88 5.82 -9.04
N LEU A 31 -2.97 6.39 -8.54
CA LEU A 31 -4.13 5.65 -8.03
C LEU A 31 -5.16 5.42 -9.14
N ASP A 32 -4.87 4.47 -10.02
CA ASP A 32 -5.72 4.11 -11.15
C ASP A 32 -5.65 2.60 -11.47
N HIS A 33 -6.65 2.10 -12.20
CA HIS A 33 -6.76 0.68 -12.51
C HIS A 33 -5.61 0.17 -13.38
N ASP A 34 -5.17 0.95 -14.37
CA ASP A 34 -4.14 0.52 -15.32
C ASP A 34 -2.81 0.33 -14.60
N THR A 35 -2.43 1.32 -13.78
CA THR A 35 -1.25 1.26 -12.93
C THR A 35 -1.29 0.04 -12.01
N TYR A 36 -2.37 -0.15 -11.24
CA TYR A 36 -2.44 -1.28 -10.30
C TYR A 36 -2.49 -2.64 -11.00
N ASN A 37 -3.16 -2.75 -12.15
CA ASN A 37 -3.17 -4.01 -12.90
C ASN A 37 -1.80 -4.38 -13.45
N GLU A 38 -1.01 -3.39 -13.87
CA GLU A 38 0.35 -3.58 -14.39
C GLU A 38 1.34 -3.96 -13.27
N ILE A 39 1.37 -3.20 -12.18
CA ILE A 39 2.45 -3.29 -11.19
C ILE A 39 2.16 -4.24 -10.04
N LEU A 40 0.90 -4.62 -9.78
CA LEU A 40 0.59 -5.66 -8.80
C LEU A 40 0.67 -7.03 -9.45
N ALA A 41 1.41 -7.95 -8.83
CA ALA A 41 1.44 -9.34 -9.26
C ALA A 41 0.08 -10.02 -9.03
N ASP A 42 -0.23 -11.07 -9.79
CA ASP A 42 -1.54 -11.73 -9.67
C ASP A 42 -1.70 -12.48 -8.35
N ASN A 43 -0.58 -12.91 -7.75
CA ASN A 43 -0.50 -13.48 -6.40
C ASN A 43 -0.29 -12.43 -5.30
N PHE A 44 -0.50 -11.14 -5.60
CA PHE A 44 -0.31 -10.05 -4.64
C PHE A 44 -1.11 -10.26 -3.35
N THR A 45 -0.47 -9.94 -2.23
CA THR A 45 -1.11 -9.90 -0.92
C THR A 45 -0.74 -8.64 -0.14
N LEU A 46 -1.71 -8.05 0.55
CA LEU A 46 -1.49 -7.04 1.58
C LEU A 46 -1.99 -7.58 2.92
N GLN A 47 -1.16 -7.49 3.96
CA GLN A 47 -1.54 -7.95 5.29
C GLN A 47 -0.96 -7.04 6.38
N GLU A 48 -1.77 -6.72 7.38
CA GLU A 48 -1.26 -6.11 8.61
C GLU A 48 -0.60 -7.17 9.49
N ARG A 49 0.58 -6.87 10.04
CA ARG A 49 1.28 -7.74 11.00
C ARG A 49 0.63 -7.68 12.39
N ARG A 50 -0.65 -8.05 12.46
CA ARG A 50 -1.44 -8.16 13.69
C ARG A 50 -2.24 -9.47 13.67
N PRO A 51 -2.39 -10.16 14.81
CA PRO A 51 -3.21 -11.37 14.89
C PRO A 51 -4.64 -11.11 14.41
N GLY A 52 -5.17 -11.97 13.53
CA GLY A 52 -6.54 -11.88 13.01
C GLY A 52 -6.79 -10.78 11.97
N ALA A 53 -5.75 -10.06 11.52
CA ALA A 53 -5.90 -9.08 10.46
C ALA A 53 -6.31 -9.72 9.13
N LYS A 54 -7.24 -9.08 8.42
CA LYS A 54 -7.65 -9.48 7.07
C LYS A 54 -6.46 -9.35 6.12
N ALA A 55 -6.20 -10.39 5.33
CA ALA A 55 -5.35 -10.29 4.15
C ALA A 55 -6.19 -9.85 2.95
N TYR A 56 -5.65 -8.94 2.14
CA TYR A 56 -6.25 -8.46 0.91
C TYR A 56 -5.48 -9.06 -0.27
N ASN A 57 -6.18 -9.68 -1.22
CA ASN A 57 -5.59 -10.02 -2.51
C ASN A 57 -5.60 -8.80 -3.46
N LYS A 58 -5.07 -8.97 -4.68
CA LYS A 58 -5.01 -7.90 -5.70
C LYS A 58 -6.37 -7.24 -5.93
N LYS A 59 -7.41 -8.04 -6.15
CA LYS A 59 -8.77 -7.55 -6.42
C LYS A 59 -9.34 -6.80 -5.22
N ASP A 60 -9.22 -7.36 -4.02
CA ASP A 60 -9.72 -6.74 -2.79
C ASP A 60 -9.05 -5.38 -2.54
N TYR A 61 -7.74 -5.30 -2.78
CA TYR A 61 -6.98 -4.07 -2.63
C TYR A 61 -7.38 -3.00 -3.65
N ILE A 62 -7.46 -3.37 -4.93
CA ILE A 62 -7.85 -2.45 -6.01
C ILE A 62 -9.26 -1.90 -5.73
N ASN A 63 -10.21 -2.76 -5.37
CA ASN A 63 -11.57 -2.34 -5.05
C ASN A 63 -11.60 -1.39 -3.85
N LEU A 64 -10.83 -1.70 -2.79
CA LEU A 64 -10.73 -0.81 -1.63
C LEU A 64 -10.19 0.56 -2.01
N ALA A 65 -9.10 0.61 -2.77
CA ALA A 65 -8.46 1.87 -3.14
C ALA A 65 -9.29 2.70 -4.13
N LEU A 66 -9.81 2.05 -5.18
CA LEU A 66 -10.38 2.74 -6.35
C LEU A 66 -11.91 2.80 -6.34
N ASP A 67 -12.60 1.85 -5.70
CA ASP A 67 -14.07 1.83 -5.64
C ASP A 67 -14.60 2.36 -4.30
N THR A 68 -13.78 2.36 -3.25
CA THR A 68 -14.16 2.87 -1.93
C THR A 68 -13.43 4.17 -1.59
N VAL A 69 -12.09 4.15 -1.46
CA VAL A 69 -11.33 5.31 -0.95
C VAL A 69 -11.37 6.49 -1.92
N LYS A 70 -10.97 6.30 -3.18
CA LYS A 70 -10.88 7.39 -4.16
C LYS A 70 -12.23 8.06 -4.46
N PRO A 71 -13.37 7.35 -4.57
CA PRO A 71 -14.66 7.99 -4.79
C PRO A 71 -15.20 8.71 -3.56
N SER A 72 -14.85 8.27 -2.35
CA SER A 72 -15.20 8.96 -1.10
C SER A 72 -14.32 10.19 -0.85
N ILE A 73 -13.06 10.14 -1.27
CA ILE A 73 -12.06 11.18 -1.04
C ILE A 73 -11.39 11.51 -2.39
N PRO A 74 -12.01 12.36 -3.22
CA PRO A 74 -11.51 12.62 -4.58
C PRO A 74 -10.09 13.19 -4.62
N ASP A 75 -9.70 13.96 -3.60
CA ASP A 75 -8.36 14.55 -3.42
C ASP A 75 -7.41 13.66 -2.60
N PHE A 76 -7.76 12.39 -2.38
CA PHE A 76 -6.94 11.44 -1.63
C PHE A 76 -5.53 11.38 -2.19
N THR A 77 -4.56 11.51 -1.29
CA THR A 77 -3.14 11.48 -1.60
C THR A 77 -2.41 10.55 -0.63
N TRP A 78 -1.53 9.72 -1.18
CA TRP A 78 -0.49 9.03 -0.42
C TRP A 78 0.85 9.69 -0.67
N THR A 79 1.48 10.17 0.39
CA THR A 79 2.89 10.50 0.35
C THR A 79 3.67 9.27 0.79
N HIS A 80 4.80 9.01 0.13
CA HIS A 80 5.66 7.88 0.45
C HIS A 80 7.13 8.29 0.45
N ALA A 81 7.93 7.58 1.24
CA ALA A 81 9.38 7.74 1.32
C ALA A 81 10.05 6.36 1.30
N THR A 82 10.90 6.15 0.29
CA THR A 82 11.75 4.96 0.16
C THR A 82 12.96 5.25 -0.72
N ASN A 83 14.06 4.54 -0.48
CA ASN A 83 15.23 4.55 -1.36
C ASN A 83 15.28 3.31 -2.28
N GLY A 84 14.28 2.43 -2.23
CA GLY A 84 14.21 1.18 -3.00
C GLY A 84 15.20 0.09 -2.59
N SER A 85 15.99 0.33 -1.52
CA SER A 85 16.88 -0.69 -0.95
C SER A 85 16.07 -1.79 -0.30
N LYS A 86 16.55 -3.03 -0.39
CA LYS A 86 15.91 -4.19 0.20
C LYS A 86 16.71 -4.73 1.38
N ASP A 87 16.01 -5.32 2.34
CA ASP A 87 16.61 -6.06 3.44
C ASP A 87 17.05 -7.47 3.02
N LYS A 88 17.54 -8.26 3.98
CA LYS A 88 17.98 -9.65 3.76
C LYS A 88 16.83 -10.61 3.38
N SER A 89 15.59 -10.18 3.53
CA SER A 89 14.37 -10.91 3.19
C SER A 89 13.71 -10.40 1.91
N ASP A 90 14.43 -9.58 1.13
CA ASP A 90 14.01 -8.97 -0.13
C ASP A 90 12.87 -7.93 0.00
N PHE A 91 12.64 -7.37 1.18
CA PHE A 91 11.66 -6.31 1.38
C PHE A 91 12.28 -4.92 1.34
N SER A 92 11.64 -3.99 0.63
CA SER A 92 11.93 -2.56 0.73
C SER A 92 11.08 -1.94 1.83
N LEU A 93 11.69 -1.15 2.71
CA LEU A 93 10.95 -0.36 3.69
C LEU A 93 10.41 0.90 3.01
N VAL A 94 9.12 1.15 3.19
CA VAL A 94 8.43 2.34 2.69
C VAL A 94 7.68 2.98 3.85
N THR A 95 7.89 4.27 4.06
CA THR A 95 7.07 5.05 5.01
C THR A 95 6.01 5.78 4.22
N VAL A 96 4.75 5.70 4.64
CA VAL A 96 3.62 6.31 3.94
C VAL A 96 2.78 7.16 4.88
N GLN A 97 2.11 8.17 4.33
CA GLN A 97 1.11 8.95 5.03
C GLN A 97 -0.05 9.26 4.08
N ALA A 98 -1.28 9.22 4.59
CA ALA A 98 -2.48 9.52 3.81
C ALA A 98 -3.11 10.83 4.27
N THR A 99 -3.58 11.62 3.30
CA THR A 99 -4.33 12.85 3.53
C THR A 99 -5.44 13.00 2.50
N GLY A 100 -6.45 13.77 2.84
CA GLY A 100 -7.52 14.15 1.91
C GLY A 100 -8.68 14.83 2.62
N ARG A 101 -9.76 15.04 1.87
CA ARG A 101 -11.02 15.61 2.36
C ARG A 101 -12.20 14.72 2.02
N PHE A 102 -13.05 14.46 3.01
CA PHE A 102 -14.19 13.56 2.84
C PHE A 102 -15.40 14.27 2.21
N THR A 103 -15.37 14.49 0.90
CA THR A 103 -16.40 15.22 0.13
C THR A 103 -17.11 14.40 -0.93
N GLY A 104 -16.69 13.14 -1.13
CA GLY A 104 -17.16 12.30 -2.23
C GLY A 104 -18.39 11.47 -1.85
N LYS A 105 -18.40 10.21 -2.28
CA LYS A 105 -19.45 9.23 -1.93
C LYS A 105 -19.36 8.78 -0.47
N PRO A 106 -20.45 8.27 0.13
CA PRO A 106 -20.40 7.63 1.44
C PRO A 106 -19.31 6.55 1.52
N PHE A 107 -18.61 6.49 2.65
CA PHE A 107 -17.51 5.56 2.86
C PHE A 107 -18.03 4.29 3.53
N VAL A 108 -17.71 3.13 2.95
CA VAL A 108 -18.20 1.83 3.41
C VAL A 108 -17.03 0.87 3.57
N LEU A 109 -16.90 0.28 4.77
CA LEU A 109 -16.01 -0.85 5.00
C LEU A 109 -16.82 -2.07 5.45
N PRO A 110 -16.46 -3.29 5.01
CA PRO A 110 -17.15 -4.50 5.44
C PRO A 110 -17.17 -4.65 6.97
N GLY A 111 -18.37 -4.86 7.52
CA GLY A 111 -18.57 -5.06 8.96
C GLY A 111 -18.61 -3.78 9.80
N LEU A 112 -18.59 -2.60 9.17
CA LEU A 112 -18.71 -1.30 9.83
C LEU A 112 -19.90 -0.51 9.26
N PRO A 113 -20.53 0.37 10.07
CA PRO A 113 -21.53 1.31 9.57
C PRO A 113 -21.01 2.17 8.42
N GLN A 114 -21.90 2.58 7.51
CA GLN A 114 -21.60 3.57 6.49
C GLN A 114 -21.33 4.93 7.14
N LEU A 115 -20.39 5.68 6.58
CA LEU A 115 -20.11 7.08 6.96
C LEU A 115 -20.54 8.02 5.84
N GLU A 116 -21.20 9.12 6.20
CA GLU A 116 -21.57 10.18 5.28
C GLU A 116 -20.45 11.22 5.15
N PRO A 117 -20.26 11.84 3.97
CA PRO A 117 -19.25 12.87 3.76
C PRO A 117 -19.37 14.03 4.76
N THR A 118 -18.31 14.32 5.49
CA THR A 118 -18.28 15.40 6.49
C THR A 118 -17.71 16.70 5.95
N GLY A 119 -17.00 16.65 4.82
CA GLY A 119 -16.22 17.76 4.29
C GLY A 119 -14.94 18.07 5.07
N GLU A 120 -14.65 17.33 6.14
CA GLU A 120 -13.46 17.53 6.96
C GLU A 120 -12.20 17.01 6.27
N LYS A 121 -11.08 17.67 6.58
CA LYS A 121 -9.75 17.20 6.19
C LYS A 121 -9.24 16.22 7.23
N PHE A 122 -8.55 15.18 6.79
CA PHE A 122 -7.82 14.29 7.67
C PHE A 122 -6.35 14.21 7.26
N LEU A 123 -5.52 13.89 8.25
CA LEU A 123 -4.14 13.49 8.08
C LEU A 123 -3.92 12.27 8.96
N LEU A 124 -3.60 11.13 8.35
CA LEU A 124 -3.31 9.91 9.11
C LEU A 124 -1.88 9.96 9.67
N ALA A 125 -1.64 9.21 10.75
CA ALA A 125 -0.28 8.97 11.22
C ALA A 125 0.54 8.24 10.15
N GLU A 126 1.85 8.46 10.16
CA GLU A 126 2.76 7.73 9.29
C GLU A 126 2.68 6.23 9.56
N GLU A 127 2.79 5.44 8.49
CA GLU A 127 2.79 4.00 8.54
C GLU A 127 4.03 3.47 7.84
N ARG A 128 4.63 2.43 8.43
CA ARG A 128 5.73 1.71 7.80
C ARG A 128 5.22 0.43 7.18
N GLN A 129 5.55 0.27 5.91
CA GLN A 129 5.22 -0.90 5.10
C GLN A 129 6.50 -1.57 4.62
N MET A 130 6.54 -2.89 4.69
CA MET A 130 7.55 -3.68 4.01
C MET A 130 6.96 -4.18 2.70
N VAL A 131 7.57 -3.77 1.60
CA VAL A 131 7.07 -4.03 0.25
C VAL A 131 8.05 -4.91 -0.49
N LYS A 132 7.58 -6.07 -0.95
CA LYS A 132 8.37 -7.00 -1.76
C LYS A 132 8.07 -6.80 -3.23
N VAL A 133 9.14 -6.58 -4.01
CA VAL A 133 9.08 -6.41 -5.47
C VAL A 133 9.85 -7.54 -6.14
N GLU A 134 9.17 -8.30 -6.99
CA GLU A 134 9.73 -9.40 -7.78
C GLU A 134 9.38 -9.18 -9.25
N ASP A 135 10.37 -9.33 -10.14
CA ASP A 135 10.19 -9.17 -11.59
C ASP A 135 9.47 -7.88 -12.01
N GLY A 136 9.74 -6.78 -11.30
CA GLY A 136 9.15 -5.47 -11.55
C GLY A 136 7.72 -5.29 -11.03
N LYS A 137 7.19 -6.26 -10.28
CA LYS A 137 5.85 -6.22 -9.71
C LYS A 137 5.87 -6.34 -8.19
N ILE A 138 4.91 -5.69 -7.53
CA ILE A 138 4.70 -5.83 -6.10
C ILE A 138 3.95 -7.15 -5.85
N VAL A 139 4.57 -8.04 -5.09
CA VAL A 139 3.99 -9.34 -4.71
C VAL A 139 3.45 -9.35 -3.29
N LYS A 140 3.99 -8.50 -2.41
CA LYS A 140 3.58 -8.47 -1.01
C LYS A 140 3.76 -7.10 -0.38
N ILE A 141 2.77 -6.69 0.41
CA ILE A 141 2.86 -5.56 1.33
C ILE A 141 2.55 -6.05 2.74
N GLU A 142 3.49 -5.82 3.66
CA GLU A 142 3.29 -6.09 5.07
C GLU A 142 3.26 -4.77 5.84
N VAL A 143 2.10 -4.44 6.38
CA VAL A 143 1.93 -3.24 7.22
C VAL A 143 2.43 -3.55 8.62
N LEU A 144 3.43 -2.80 9.09
CA LEU A 144 3.98 -2.97 10.42
C LEU A 144 2.97 -2.50 11.49
N PRO A 145 2.96 -3.10 12.69
CA PRO A 145 2.00 -2.76 13.73
C PRO A 145 2.33 -1.40 14.36
N GLN A 146 1.84 -0.32 13.76
CA GLN A 146 1.79 1.03 14.31
C GLN A 146 0.42 1.66 14.04
N GLU A 147 0.00 2.66 14.83
CA GLU A 147 -1.13 3.53 14.44
C GLU A 147 -0.73 4.24 13.14
N GLY A 148 -1.39 3.91 12.04
CA GLY A 148 -0.91 4.26 10.70
C GLY A 148 -2.05 4.47 9.69
N ALA A 149 -1.71 4.60 8.42
CA ALA A 149 -2.60 4.93 7.31
C ALA A 149 -3.51 3.79 6.79
N GLY A 150 -3.68 2.71 7.56
CA GLY A 150 -4.55 1.59 7.19
C GLY A 150 -6.06 1.89 7.16
N PRO A 151 -6.89 0.99 6.61
CA PRO A 151 -8.32 1.25 6.35
C PRO A 151 -9.15 1.57 7.59
N ARG A 152 -8.85 0.91 8.72
CA ARG A 152 -9.54 1.19 10.00
C ARG A 152 -9.17 2.55 10.58
N ALA A 153 -7.93 2.98 10.41
CA ALA A 153 -7.50 4.30 10.86
C ALA A 153 -8.15 5.40 10.00
N LEU A 154 -8.25 5.18 8.69
CA LEU A 154 -9.02 6.03 7.80
C LEU A 154 -10.48 6.13 8.28
N TYR A 155 -11.15 4.99 8.50
CA TYR A 155 -12.53 4.98 9.00
C TYR A 155 -12.72 5.81 10.28
N LYS A 156 -11.82 5.68 11.25
CA LYS A 156 -11.83 6.50 12.47
C LYS A 156 -11.63 7.98 12.18
N ALA A 157 -10.68 8.32 11.31
CA ALA A 157 -10.39 9.70 10.92
C ALA A 157 -11.56 10.36 10.15
N LEU A 158 -12.40 9.56 9.51
CA LEU A 158 -13.63 10.01 8.85
C LEU A 158 -14.83 10.17 9.82
N GLY A 159 -14.61 10.03 11.13
CA GLY A 159 -15.66 10.16 12.15
C GLY A 159 -16.31 8.83 12.59
N GLY A 160 -15.80 7.71 12.10
CA GLY A 160 -16.30 6.38 12.46
C GLY A 160 -15.94 5.97 13.89
N LYS A 161 -16.93 5.41 14.61
CA LYS A 161 -16.71 4.75 15.91
C LYS A 161 -16.44 3.27 15.66
N ALA A 162 -15.28 2.78 16.09
CA ALA A 162 -14.83 1.39 15.90
C ALA A 162 -14.32 0.80 17.22
#